data_AF-A0A6N7WYY8-F1
#
_entry.id   AF-A0A6N7WYY8-F1
#
_cell.length_a   1.000
_cell.length_b   1.000
_cell.length_c   1.000
_cell.angle_alpha   90.00
_cell.angle_beta   90.00
_cell.angle_gamma   90.00
#
_symmetry.space_group_name_H-M   'P 1'
#
loop_
_entity.id
_entity.type
_entity.pdbx_description
1 polymer ?
#
loop_
_entity_poly.entity_id
_entity_poly.type
_entity_poly.pdbx_seq_one_letter_code
_entity_poly.pdbx_strand_id
1 'polypeptide(L)'
;MLSENILVTGTTRLANDALTVLMGLIFVICACVFVYCMIRRSHSDEMDQKKWEKRAGVDVVSLLGGELTVILLKLVLSYYNINIP
;
A
#
# COMPACT_ATOMS: atom_id res chain seq x y z
N MET A 1 15.76 -12.16 27.83
CA MET A 1 14.92 -13.31 28.24
C MET A 1 13.43 -13.16 27.86
N LEU A 2 12.94 -12.00 27.38
CA LEU A 2 11.55 -11.87 26.89
C LEU A 2 11.32 -12.36 25.44
N SER A 3 12.39 -12.66 24.70
CA SER A 3 12.34 -13.03 23.27
C SER A 3 11.79 -14.43 22.97
N GLU A 4 11.55 -15.27 23.99
CA GLU A 4 11.04 -16.65 23.81
C GLU A 4 9.56 -16.79 24.19
N ASN A 5 8.89 -15.70 24.57
CA ASN A 5 7.45 -15.74 24.84
C ASN A 5 6.66 -15.88 23.53
N ILE A 6 5.94 -16.99 23.39
CA ILE A 6 5.07 -17.32 22.25
C ILE A 6 4.08 -16.20 21.89
N LEU A 7 3.62 -15.41 22.88
CA LEU A 7 2.78 -14.24 22.62
C LEU A 7 3.51 -13.14 21.83
N VAL A 8 4.78 -12.87 22.16
CA VAL A 8 5.58 -11.81 21.52
C VAL A 8 5.93 -12.22 20.08
N THR A 9 6.31 -13.49 19.89
CA THR A 9 6.59 -14.05 18.56
C THR A 9 5.32 -14.18 17.71
N GLY A 10 4.19 -14.57 18.31
CA GLY A 10 2.91 -14.67 17.62
C GLY A 10 2.38 -13.32 17.13
N THR A 11 2.46 -12.30 17.98
CA THR A 11 2.02 -10.93 17.63
C THR A 11 2.89 -10.33 16.53
N THR A 12 4.19 -10.57 16.57
CA THR A 12 5.16 -10.21 15.52
C THR A 12 4.78 -10.81 14.16
N ARG A 13 4.45 -12.11 14.12
CA ARG A 13 4.08 -12.80 12.88
C ARG A 13 2.74 -12.30 12.33
N LEU A 14 1.76 -12.05 13.21
CA LEU A 14 0.46 -11.49 12.81
C LEU A 14 0.63 -10.08 12.20
N ALA A 15 1.48 -9.24 12.78
CA ALA A 15 1.77 -7.92 12.25
C ALA A 15 2.41 -7.98 10.85
N ASN A 16 3.33 -8.91 10.62
CA ASN A 16 3.97 -9.08 9.31
C ASN A 16 3.01 -9.54 8.22
N ASP A 17 2.17 -10.52 8.57
CA ASP A 17 1.19 -11.04 7.64
C ASP A 17 0.15 -9.97 7.29
N ALA A 18 -0.34 -9.25 8.31
CA ALA A 18 -1.23 -8.11 8.13
C ALA A 18 -0.62 -7.00 7.25
N LEU A 19 0.64 -6.62 7.47
CA LEU A 19 1.31 -5.58 6.66
C LEU A 19 1.55 -6.05 5.22
N THR A 20 1.79 -7.33 4.99
CA THR A 20 2.01 -7.89 3.65
C THR A 20 0.69 -8.00 2.88
N VAL A 21 -0.37 -8.48 3.54
CA VAL A 21 -1.72 -8.47 2.99
C VAL A 21 -2.19 -7.03 2.72
N LEU A 22 -1.89 -6.08 3.61
CA LEU A 22 -2.21 -4.68 3.43
C LEU A 22 -1.53 -4.09 2.18
N MET A 23 -0.24 -4.38 1.95
CA MET A 23 0.46 -3.99 0.72
C MET A 23 -0.23 -4.53 -0.54
N GLY A 24 -0.52 -5.83 -0.55
CA GLY A 24 -1.21 -6.46 -1.69
C GLY A 24 -2.59 -5.85 -1.95
N LEU A 25 -3.34 -5.58 -0.87
CA LEU A 25 -4.67 -4.96 -0.95
C LEU A 25 -4.61 -3.54 -1.52
N ILE A 26 -3.63 -2.72 -1.08
CA ILE A 26 -3.42 -1.37 -1.61
C ILE A 26 -3.21 -1.43 -3.12
N PHE A 27 -2.38 -2.36 -3.61
CA PHE A 27 -2.11 -2.52 -5.04
C PHE A 27 -3.37 -2.87 -5.84
N VAL A 28 -4.17 -3.81 -5.33
CA VAL A 28 -5.41 -4.26 -5.98
C VAL A 28 -6.43 -3.11 -6.05
N ILE A 29 -6.64 -2.38 -4.96
CA ILE A 29 -7.59 -1.27 -4.91
C ILE A 29 -7.15 -0.14 -5.84
N CYS A 30 -5.88 0.27 -5.79
CA CYS A 30 -5.36 1.29 -6.70
C CYS A 30 -5.46 0.88 -8.17
N ALA A 31 -5.17 -0.38 -8.51
CA ALA A 31 -5.31 -0.87 -9.87
C ALA A 31 -6.77 -0.80 -10.36
N CYS A 32 -7.75 -1.18 -9.51
CA CYS A 32 -9.16 -1.06 -9.84
C CYS A 32 -9.59 0.39 -10.09
N VAL A 33 -9.17 1.32 -9.23
CA VAL A 33 -9.49 2.75 -9.38
C VAL A 33 -8.82 3.35 -10.62
N PHE A 34 -7.56 2.99 -10.87
CA PHE A 34 -6.81 3.44 -12.04
C PHE A 34 -7.47 3.00 -13.35
N VAL A 35 -7.85 1.72 -13.46
CA VAL A 35 -8.55 1.18 -14.64
C VAL A 35 -9.91 1.86 -14.84
N TYR A 36 -10.67 2.09 -13.77
CA TYR A 36 -11.94 2.83 -13.84
C TYR A 36 -11.74 4.27 -14.37
N CYS A 37 -10.72 4.97 -13.88
CA CYS A 37 -10.35 6.30 -14.33
C CYS A 37 -9.96 6.31 -15.83
N MET A 38 -9.26 5.28 -16.32
CA MET A 38 -8.88 5.18 -17.75
C MET A 38 -10.08 4.97 -18.66
N ILE A 39 -11.02 4.08 -18.30
CA ILE A 39 -12.24 3.84 -19.09
C ILE A 39 -13.07 5.12 -19.20
N ARG A 40 -13.20 5.87 -18.10
CA ARG A 40 -13.98 7.10 -18.11
C ARG A 40 -13.29 8.25 -18.83
N ARG A 41 -11.95 8.30 -18.78
CA ARG A 41 -11.16 9.24 -19.59
C ARG A 41 -11.37 9.02 -21.09
N SER A 42 -11.47 7.77 -21.53
CA SER A 42 -11.63 7.43 -22.96
C SER A 42 -12.93 7.98 -23.57
N HIS A 43 -13.94 8.30 -22.76
CA HIS A 43 -15.23 8.81 -23.21
C HIS A 43 -15.36 10.35 -23.09
N SER A 44 -14.29 11.06 -22.71
CA SER A 44 -14.35 12.49 -22.38
C SER A 44 -13.57 13.37 -23.37
N ASP A 45 -14.10 14.56 -23.66
CA ASP A 45 -13.51 15.58 -24.55
C ASP A 45 -12.16 16.13 -24.03
N GLU A 46 -11.40 16.84 -24.88
CA GLU A 46 -10.02 17.30 -24.59
C GLU A 46 -9.85 18.07 -23.26
N MET A 47 -10.85 18.86 -22.86
CA MET A 47 -10.84 19.57 -21.58
C MET A 47 -10.97 18.63 -20.38
N ASP A 48 -11.78 17.58 -20.51
CA ASP A 48 -11.95 16.59 -19.45
C ASP A 48 -10.73 15.66 -19.36
N GLN A 49 -10.10 15.31 -20.49
CA GLN A 49 -8.89 14.48 -20.49
C GLN A 49 -7.78 15.06 -19.60
N LYS A 50 -7.54 16.37 -19.62
CA LYS A 50 -6.55 17.03 -18.75
C LYS A 50 -6.90 16.92 -17.26
N LYS A 51 -8.19 16.95 -16.93
CA LYS A 51 -8.69 16.78 -15.55
C LYS A 51 -8.54 15.33 -15.09
N TRP A 52 -8.79 14.38 -15.98
CA TRP A 52 -8.58 12.96 -15.74
C TRP A 52 -7.10 12.59 -15.64
N GLU A 53 -6.20 13.26 -16.37
CA GLU A 53 -4.74 13.10 -16.22
C GLU A 53 -4.25 13.50 -14.83
N LYS A 54 -4.72 14.63 -14.31
CA LYS A 54 -4.38 15.03 -12.95
C LYS A 54 -4.87 14.02 -11.91
N ARG A 55 -6.04 13.42 -12.14
CA ARG A 55 -6.59 12.38 -11.25
C ARG A 55 -5.79 11.09 -11.30
N ALA A 56 -5.43 10.62 -12.51
CA ALA A 56 -4.55 9.47 -12.67
C ALA A 56 -3.17 9.69 -12.02
N GLY A 57 -2.63 10.91 -12.13
CA GLY A 57 -1.39 11.28 -11.43
C GLY A 57 -1.53 11.21 -9.91
N VAL A 58 -2.65 11.67 -9.35
CA VAL A 58 -2.93 11.54 -7.91
C VAL A 58 -3.05 10.08 -7.48
N ASP A 59 -3.70 9.22 -8.26
CA ASP A 59 -3.78 7.78 -7.97
C ASP A 59 -2.38 7.16 -7.90
N VAL A 60 -1.49 7.46 -8.86
CA VAL A 60 -0.11 6.97 -8.87
C VAL A 60 0.67 7.46 -7.65
N VAL A 61 0.56 8.74 -7.29
CA VAL A 61 1.23 9.29 -6.09
C VAL A 61 0.69 8.65 -4.81
N SER A 62 -0.62 8.36 -4.76
CA SER A 62 -1.25 7.71 -3.60
C SER A 62 -0.81 6.25 -3.43
N LEU A 63 -0.63 5.51 -4.53
CA LEU A 63 -0.08 4.16 -4.51
C LEU A 63 1.33 4.16 -3.91
N LEU A 64 2.21 5.01 -4.43
CA LEU A 64 3.60 5.11 -3.96
C LEU A 64 3.66 5.56 -2.48
N GLY A 65 2.85 6.52 -2.07
CA GLY A 65 2.79 6.99 -0.68
C GLY A 65 2.28 5.92 0.29
N GLY A 66 1.29 5.12 -0.13
CA GLY A 66 0.78 3.99 0.64
C GLY A 66 1.83 2.91 0.84
N GLU A 67 2.50 2.50 -0.24
CA GLU A 67 3.57 1.49 -0.17
C GLU A 67 4.75 1.94 0.68
N LEU A 68 5.21 3.18 0.51
CA LEU A 68 6.29 3.76 1.32
C LEU A 68 5.97 3.75 2.81
N THR A 69 4.72 4.06 3.18
CA THR A 69 4.28 4.05 4.59
C THR A 69 4.37 2.64 5.19
N VAL A 70 3.97 1.61 4.44
CA VAL A 70 4.05 0.22 4.91
C VAL A 70 5.51 -0.25 5.01
N ILE A 71 6.37 0.15 4.06
CA ILE A 71 7.82 -0.16 4.12
C ILE A 71 8.45 0.50 5.36
N LEU A 72 8.15 1.77 5.63
CA LEU A 72 8.65 2.48 6.80
C LEU A 72 8.20 1.81 8.11
N LEU A 73 6.95 1.37 8.19
CA LEU A 73 6.43 0.61 9.34
C LEU A 73 7.18 -0.72 9.52
N LYS A 74 7.39 -1.49 8.45
CA LYS A 74 8.19 -2.72 8.48
C LYS A 74 9.62 -2.44 8.97
N LEU A 75 10.23 -1.35 8.52
CA LEU A 75 11.60 -0.99 8.89
C LEU A 75 11.72 -0.60 10.38
N VAL A 76 10.75 0.18 10.90
CA VAL A 76 10.68 0.51 12.33
C VAL A 76 10.49 -0.75 13.17
N LEU A 77 9.59 -1.65 12.76
CA LEU A 77 9.37 -2.93 13.47
C LEU A 77 10.64 -3.80 13.46
N SER A 78 11.33 -3.88 12.32
CA SER A 78 12.61 -4.59 12.18
C SER A 78 13.68 -4.07 13.15
N TYR A 79 13.76 -2.75 13.37
CA TYR A 79 14.70 -2.15 14.33
C TYR A 79 14.47 -2.61 15.79
N TYR A 80 13.23 -2.92 16.17
CA TYR A 80 12.88 -3.42 17.51
C TYR A 80 13.05 -4.94 17.66
N ASN A 81 13.84 -5.60 16.80
CA ASN A 81 14.07 -7.06 16.82
C ASN A 81 12.82 -7.92 16.57
N ILE A 82 11.74 -7.31 16.05
CA ILE A 82 10.70 -8.02 15.33
C ILE A 82 11.32 -8.30 13.97
N ASN A 83 12.20 -9.30 13.88
CA ASN A 83 12.96 -9.57 12.66
C ASN A 83 11.99 -10.07 11.58
N ILE A 84 11.72 -9.23 10.60
CA ILE A 84 10.80 -9.47 9.49
C ILE A 84 11.66 -9.82 8.27
N PRO A 85 11.62 -11.07 7.77
CA PRO A 85 12.16 -11.38 6.45
C PRO A 85 11.33 -10.73 5.33
#